data_AF-A0A255ZDH2-F1
#
_entry.id   AF-A0A255ZDH2-F1
#
_cell.length_a   1.000
_cell.length_b   1.000
_cell.length_c   1.000
_cell.angle_alpha   90.00
_cell.angle_beta   90.00
_cell.angle_gamma   90.00
#
_symmetry.space_group_name_H-M   'P 1'
#
loop_
_entity.id
_entity.type
_entity.pdbx_description
1 polymer ?
#
loop_
_entity_poly.entity_id
_entity_poly.type
_entity_poly.pdbx_seq_one_letter_code
_entity_poly.pdbx_strand_id
1 'polypeptide(L)'
;MKKWLLFVFIGVKVCAQGYTSYFTGNSTNVTTVPLAGYCLMGGATENDNAMTWLLQRANGGDVVVLRSSGSDGYNDYFYSDLGVNVNSVETLVITSVAGATNPYVLNKVAQAELIWIAGGDQFNYVSFFKDNALETLLNAHINEKNAPIGGTSAGMAILGAHYFSAQNGSVTSAQATSNPFHPNVTIGSNDFLQIPILANTITDTHFDNPDRRGRLATFLARLVSENQERKFGIASNEYVSVCIDENGIARVFGDFPNYEEYAFFVQPNCTEEFVPEICTANTALTWNRNGEALKVYRVPGTQNGMHTFNLNDWNSGSGGTWFNWRVVNGSIAVTSAVNPQCFLAQPEVVADVEIGLAPNPVHDWLHFDRLVSAVSIFGLDGKCLFDSKNAVVQSVDFSGIPAGYYVLSYEWEGVRFYRKILRN
;
A
#
# COMPACT_ATOMS: atom_id res chain seq x y z
N MET A 1 -56.37 -24.97 46.53
CA MET A 1 -55.55 -23.80 46.14
C MET A 1 -54.41 -24.29 45.24
N LYS A 2 -54.52 -24.13 43.91
CA LYS A 2 -53.44 -24.46 42.97
C LYS A 2 -52.59 -23.21 42.78
N LYS A 3 -51.33 -23.23 43.23
CA LYS A 3 -50.35 -22.17 42.96
C LYS A 3 -49.81 -22.35 41.54
N TRP A 4 -50.02 -21.37 40.68
CA TRP A 4 -49.42 -21.30 39.36
C TRP A 4 -48.08 -20.55 39.49
N LEU A 5 -46.97 -21.23 39.20
CA LEU A 5 -45.66 -20.59 39.07
C LEU A 5 -45.56 -20.00 37.65
N LEU A 6 -45.45 -18.68 37.57
CA LEU A 6 -45.17 -17.95 36.35
C LEU A 6 -43.65 -18.00 36.10
N PHE A 7 -43.20 -18.75 35.11
CA PHE A 7 -41.80 -18.72 34.66
C PHE A 7 -41.62 -17.56 33.68
N VAL A 8 -40.90 -16.52 34.11
CA VAL A 8 -40.45 -15.42 33.23
C VAL A 8 -39.19 -15.90 32.51
N PHE A 9 -39.32 -16.24 31.22
CA PHE A 9 -38.17 -16.44 30.35
C PHE A 9 -37.56 -15.08 29.99
N ILE A 10 -36.50 -14.70 30.70
CA ILE A 10 -35.65 -13.58 30.30
C ILE A 10 -34.80 -14.08 29.13
N GLY A 11 -35.12 -13.63 27.92
CA GLY A 11 -34.30 -13.88 26.74
C GLY A 11 -32.97 -13.13 26.85
N VAL A 12 -31.92 -13.81 27.32
CA VAL A 12 -30.56 -13.27 27.28
C VAL A 12 -30.11 -13.28 25.84
N LYS A 13 -30.03 -12.10 25.21
CA LYS A 13 -29.32 -11.94 23.94
C LYS A 13 -27.83 -12.08 24.23
N VAL A 14 -27.27 -13.26 24.01
CA VAL A 14 -25.83 -13.46 23.99
C VAL A 14 -25.33 -12.85 22.68
N CYS A 15 -24.81 -11.63 22.75
CA CYS A 15 -24.06 -11.05 21.64
C CYS A 15 -22.70 -11.75 21.59
N ALA A 16 -22.45 -12.54 20.54
CA ALA A 16 -21.11 -13.06 20.28
C ALA A 16 -20.16 -11.87 20.07
N GLN A 17 -19.00 -11.90 20.71
CA GLN A 17 -18.02 -10.80 20.70
C GLN A 17 -17.43 -10.49 19.32
N GLY A 18 -17.71 -11.31 18.30
CA GLY A 18 -17.31 -11.05 16.92
C GLY A 18 -15.85 -11.36 16.59
N TYR A 19 -15.09 -11.95 17.53
CA TYR A 19 -13.71 -12.39 17.32
C TYR A 19 -13.36 -13.60 18.21
N THR A 20 -12.30 -14.33 17.84
CA THR A 20 -11.62 -15.35 18.66
C THR A 20 -10.13 -15.05 18.68
N SER A 21 -9.47 -15.19 19.84
CA SER A 21 -8.03 -14.97 20.01
C SER A 21 -7.33 -16.29 20.35
N TYR A 22 -6.14 -16.48 19.77
CA TYR A 22 -5.22 -17.58 20.04
C TYR A 22 -3.84 -17.03 20.28
N PHE A 23 -3.27 -17.31 21.45
CA PHE A 23 -2.06 -16.66 21.93
C PHE A 23 -0.94 -17.66 22.18
N THR A 24 0.26 -17.35 21.70
CA THR A 24 1.49 -18.11 21.95
C THR A 24 2.62 -17.15 22.33
N GLY A 25 3.40 -17.49 23.37
CA GLY A 25 4.58 -16.74 23.79
C GLY A 25 4.42 -16.00 25.12
N ASN A 26 5.12 -14.87 25.28
CA ASN A 26 5.19 -14.13 26.53
C ASN A 26 3.96 -13.24 26.73
N SER A 27 3.18 -13.46 27.79
CA SER A 27 1.97 -12.67 28.08
C SER A 27 2.23 -11.20 28.43
N THR A 28 3.49 -10.81 28.65
CA THR A 28 3.87 -9.42 28.92
C THR A 28 4.21 -8.74 27.61
N ASN A 29 3.47 -7.68 27.28
CA ASN A 29 3.73 -6.83 26.12
C ASN A 29 5.16 -6.26 26.17
N VAL A 30 5.83 -6.24 25.02
CA VAL A 30 7.11 -5.54 24.86
C VAL A 30 6.91 -4.31 23.98
N THR A 31 7.85 -3.39 24.02
CA THR A 31 7.91 -2.30 23.04
C THR A 31 9.31 -2.28 22.48
N THR A 32 9.41 -2.53 21.18
CA THR A 32 10.68 -2.48 20.45
C THR A 32 10.61 -1.33 19.44
N VAL A 33 11.72 -1.08 18.74
CA VAL A 33 11.73 -0.22 17.55
C VAL A 33 11.68 -1.14 16.34
N PRO A 34 10.49 -1.37 15.75
CA PRO A 34 10.38 -2.16 14.53
C PRO A 34 10.94 -1.39 13.33
N LEU A 35 11.23 -2.10 12.26
CA LEU A 35 11.71 -1.53 11.00
C LEU A 35 10.65 -1.70 9.91
N ALA A 36 10.31 -0.63 9.20
CA ALA A 36 9.31 -0.68 8.13
C ALA A 36 9.62 -1.79 7.11
N GLY A 37 8.58 -2.40 6.58
CA GLY A 37 8.68 -3.39 5.51
C GLY A 37 7.33 -4.00 5.17
N TYR A 38 7.16 -4.32 3.89
CA TYR A 38 5.88 -4.81 3.37
C TYR A 38 6.07 -6.15 2.68
N CYS A 39 5.30 -7.17 3.07
CA CYS A 39 5.38 -8.49 2.43
C CYS A 39 4.07 -8.81 1.70
N LEU A 40 4.15 -8.94 0.38
CA LEU A 40 3.03 -9.20 -0.52
C LEU A 40 3.15 -10.64 -1.06
N MET A 41 2.36 -11.57 -0.52
CA MET A 41 2.40 -12.98 -0.93
C MET A 41 1.21 -13.37 -1.82
N GLY A 42 1.52 -14.02 -2.95
CA GLY A 42 0.53 -14.35 -3.97
C GLY A 42 -0.48 -15.44 -3.56
N GLY A 43 -0.27 -16.13 -2.44
CA GLY A 43 -1.17 -17.19 -1.96
C GLY A 43 -0.54 -18.58 -2.02
N ALA A 44 -1.35 -19.59 -1.69
CA ALA A 44 -0.90 -20.93 -1.30
C ALA A 44 -0.06 -20.91 -0.01
N THR A 45 0.97 -21.74 0.10
CA THR A 45 1.84 -21.78 1.29
C THR A 45 2.82 -20.61 1.29
N GLU A 46 3.10 -20.07 2.48
CA GLU A 46 4.09 -19.00 2.67
C GLU A 46 5.50 -19.43 2.26
N ASN A 47 6.30 -18.46 1.81
CA ASN A 47 7.73 -18.65 1.62
C ASN A 47 8.48 -18.39 2.93
N ASP A 48 9.13 -19.41 3.49
CA ASP A 48 9.84 -19.34 4.78
C ASP A 48 10.85 -18.18 4.84
N ASN A 49 11.67 -18.00 3.79
CA ASN A 49 12.71 -16.96 3.78
C ASN A 49 12.10 -15.54 3.77
N ALA A 50 11.00 -15.34 3.06
CA ALA A 50 10.26 -14.08 3.08
C ALA A 50 9.61 -13.82 4.45
N MET A 51 9.08 -14.86 5.09
CA MET A 51 8.50 -14.75 6.43
C MET A 51 9.57 -14.48 7.50
N THR A 52 10.70 -15.17 7.45
CA THR A 52 11.86 -14.90 8.30
C THR A 52 12.32 -13.44 8.15
N TRP A 53 12.42 -12.94 6.92
CA TRP A 53 12.74 -11.53 6.66
C TRP A 53 11.72 -10.58 7.30
N LEU A 54 10.42 -10.89 7.21
CA LEU A 54 9.37 -10.04 7.78
C LEU A 54 9.39 -10.07 9.32
N LEU A 55 9.55 -11.24 9.93
CA LEU A 55 9.60 -11.40 11.39
C LEU A 55 10.80 -10.67 12.01
N GLN A 56 11.95 -10.69 11.35
CA GLN A 56 13.15 -9.97 11.82
C GLN A 56 12.89 -8.46 11.96
N ARG A 57 11.97 -7.90 11.16
CA ARG A 57 11.59 -6.49 11.22
C ARG A 57 10.74 -6.11 12.43
N ALA A 58 10.10 -7.09 13.08
CA ALA A 58 9.45 -6.89 14.38
C ALA A 58 10.47 -6.63 15.50
N ASN A 59 11.76 -6.90 15.25
CA ASN A 59 12.87 -6.67 16.18
C ASN A 59 12.61 -7.28 17.57
N GLY A 60 12.11 -8.53 17.59
CA GLY A 60 11.76 -9.24 18.82
C GLY A 60 10.44 -8.83 19.47
N GLY A 61 9.62 -8.02 18.80
CA GLY A 61 8.34 -7.54 19.32
C GLY A 61 7.17 -8.52 19.23
N ASP A 62 5.97 -8.02 19.49
CA ASP A 62 4.71 -8.75 19.45
C ASP A 62 4.14 -8.81 18.01
N VAL A 63 3.76 -10.01 17.58
CA VAL A 63 3.20 -10.26 16.24
C VAL A 63 1.70 -10.49 16.36
N VAL A 64 0.91 -9.72 15.61
CA VAL A 64 -0.53 -9.93 15.49
C VAL A 64 -0.88 -10.48 14.12
N VAL A 65 -1.58 -11.59 14.10
CA VAL A 65 -2.10 -12.22 12.89
C VAL A 65 -3.60 -11.95 12.79
N LEU A 66 -4.02 -11.25 11.74
CA LEU A 66 -5.42 -10.97 11.46
C LEU A 66 -5.98 -12.00 10.47
N ARG A 67 -7.06 -12.67 10.85
CA ARG A 67 -7.80 -13.59 9.97
C ARG A 67 -9.28 -13.27 9.98
N SER A 68 -9.99 -13.60 8.90
CA SER A 68 -11.46 -13.57 8.86
C SER A 68 -12.11 -14.95 9.04
N SER A 69 -11.30 -16.01 9.08
CA SER A 69 -11.73 -17.39 9.26
C SER A 69 -10.55 -18.27 9.74
N GLY A 70 -10.80 -19.56 9.98
CA GLY A 70 -9.78 -20.51 10.39
C GLY A 70 -9.46 -20.44 11.88
N SER A 71 -8.21 -20.79 12.22
CA SER A 71 -7.68 -20.87 13.60
C SER A 71 -6.30 -20.20 13.66
N ASP A 72 -5.33 -20.82 14.31
CA ASP A 72 -4.06 -20.30 14.82
C ASP A 72 -2.82 -20.89 14.13
N GLY A 73 -2.96 -21.40 12.90
CA GLY A 73 -1.87 -22.07 12.18
C GLY A 73 -0.60 -21.23 11.96
N TYR A 74 -0.62 -19.92 12.22
CA TYR A 74 0.58 -19.07 12.18
C TYR A 74 1.31 -18.97 13.52
N ASN A 75 0.69 -19.35 14.64
CA ASN A 75 1.25 -19.14 15.97
C ASN A 75 2.58 -19.88 16.15
N ASP A 76 2.58 -21.20 16.00
CA ASP A 76 3.81 -22.00 16.14
C ASP A 76 4.79 -21.71 14.99
N TYR A 77 4.26 -21.51 13.78
CA TYR A 77 5.07 -21.18 12.61
C TYR A 77 5.93 -19.92 12.82
N PHE A 78 5.32 -18.84 13.31
CA PHE A 78 6.03 -17.57 13.57
C PHE A 78 6.80 -17.57 14.89
N TYR A 79 6.32 -18.27 15.92
CA TYR A 79 6.93 -18.24 17.24
C TYR A 79 8.14 -19.17 17.37
N SER A 80 8.09 -20.36 16.77
CA SER A 80 9.14 -21.38 16.90
C SER A 80 9.75 -21.85 15.58
N ASP A 81 8.93 -22.13 14.57
CA ASP A 81 9.38 -22.97 13.45
C ASP A 81 10.37 -22.26 12.52
N LEU A 82 10.16 -20.95 12.30
CA LEU A 82 11.06 -20.11 11.49
C LEU A 82 12.37 -19.72 12.20
N GLY A 83 12.51 -20.03 13.51
CA GLY A 83 13.72 -19.75 14.28
C GLY A 83 14.03 -18.26 14.48
N VAL A 84 13.08 -17.35 14.23
CA VAL A 84 13.21 -15.92 14.52
C VAL A 84 12.61 -15.62 15.89
N ASN A 85 13.38 -14.99 16.76
CA ASN A 85 12.89 -14.68 18.10
C ASN A 85 11.91 -13.50 18.05
N VAL A 86 10.68 -13.73 18.53
CA VAL A 86 9.61 -12.73 18.73
C VAL A 86 9.04 -12.87 20.15
N ASN A 87 8.46 -11.81 20.70
CA ASN A 87 7.97 -11.84 22.09
C ASN A 87 6.71 -12.70 22.23
N SER A 88 5.76 -12.50 21.33
CA SER A 88 4.53 -13.30 21.26
C SER A 88 3.95 -13.28 19.84
N VAL A 89 3.08 -14.25 19.57
CA VAL A 89 2.23 -14.29 18.38
C VAL A 89 0.79 -14.45 18.83
N GLU A 90 -0.07 -13.53 18.40
CA GLU A 90 -1.50 -13.58 18.68
C GLU A 90 -2.32 -13.57 17.40
N THR A 91 -3.03 -14.65 17.14
CA THR A 91 -3.98 -14.73 16.03
C THR A 91 -5.36 -14.25 16.49
N LEU A 92 -5.88 -13.23 15.82
CA LEU A 92 -7.22 -12.69 15.98
C LEU A 92 -8.07 -13.08 14.77
N VAL A 93 -8.99 -14.03 14.97
CA VAL A 93 -10.00 -14.41 13.97
C VAL A 93 -11.21 -13.50 14.15
N ILE A 94 -11.36 -12.49 13.29
CA ILE A 94 -12.38 -11.43 13.38
C ILE A 94 -13.48 -11.71 12.35
N THR A 95 -14.72 -11.85 12.80
CA THR A 95 -15.85 -12.30 11.98
C THR A 95 -16.98 -11.26 11.88
N SER A 96 -16.74 -10.04 12.37
CA SER A 96 -17.69 -8.92 12.28
C SER A 96 -17.04 -7.58 12.63
N VAL A 97 -17.71 -6.47 12.28
CA VAL A 97 -17.33 -5.11 12.71
C VAL A 97 -17.28 -4.99 14.24
N ALA A 98 -18.18 -5.67 14.97
CA ALA A 98 -18.18 -5.67 16.44
C ALA A 98 -16.93 -6.33 17.03
N GLY A 99 -16.37 -7.35 16.34
CA GLY A 99 -15.08 -7.94 16.69
C GLY A 99 -13.92 -7.03 16.35
N ALA A 100 -13.92 -6.43 15.16
CA ALA A 100 -12.88 -5.50 14.71
C ALA A 100 -12.74 -4.29 15.65
N THR A 101 -13.87 -3.81 16.17
CA THR A 101 -13.94 -2.65 17.09
C THR A 101 -13.95 -3.05 18.56
N ASN A 102 -13.73 -4.33 18.89
CA ASN A 102 -13.66 -4.77 20.27
C ASN A 102 -12.42 -4.16 20.96
N PRO A 103 -12.54 -3.59 22.18
CA PRO A 103 -11.41 -2.97 22.88
C PRO A 103 -10.19 -3.88 23.04
N TYR A 104 -10.38 -5.20 23.20
CA TYR A 104 -9.29 -6.16 23.27
C TYR A 104 -8.53 -6.24 21.95
N VAL A 105 -9.24 -6.42 20.83
CA VAL A 105 -8.66 -6.48 19.48
C VAL A 105 -7.91 -5.19 19.16
N LEU A 106 -8.54 -4.04 19.40
CA LEU A 106 -7.93 -2.73 19.18
C LEU A 106 -6.65 -2.56 20.02
N ASN A 107 -6.66 -3.00 21.27
CA ASN A 107 -5.47 -2.93 22.12
C ASN A 107 -4.31 -3.78 21.58
N LYS A 108 -4.59 -5.00 21.14
CA LYS A 108 -3.58 -5.90 20.56
C LYS A 108 -3.00 -5.36 19.26
N VAL A 109 -3.85 -4.84 18.37
CA VAL A 109 -3.41 -4.25 17.11
C VAL A 109 -2.57 -2.98 17.35
N ALA A 110 -2.97 -2.12 18.30
CA ALA A 110 -2.21 -0.91 18.63
C ALA A 110 -0.81 -1.22 19.23
N GLN A 111 -0.68 -2.37 19.89
CA GLN A 111 0.56 -2.80 20.54
C GLN A 111 1.52 -3.54 19.61
N ALA A 112 1.02 -4.20 18.57
CA ALA A 112 1.81 -5.06 17.69
C ALA A 112 3.04 -4.36 17.07
N GLU A 113 4.18 -5.03 17.05
CA GLU A 113 5.37 -4.63 16.29
C GLU A 113 5.39 -5.22 14.87
N LEU A 114 4.56 -6.21 14.58
CA LEU A 114 4.32 -6.74 13.23
C LEU A 114 2.86 -7.14 13.10
N ILE A 115 2.26 -6.79 11.95
CA ILE A 115 0.92 -7.24 11.60
C ILE A 115 0.98 -8.13 10.35
N TRP A 116 0.34 -9.29 10.40
CA TRP A 116 0.19 -10.21 9.27
C TRP A 116 -1.28 -10.43 8.96
N ILE A 117 -1.69 -10.25 7.71
CA ILE A 117 -3.07 -10.47 7.25
C ILE A 117 -3.12 -11.77 6.44
N ALA A 118 -3.80 -12.77 6.98
CA ALA A 118 -3.87 -14.09 6.35
C ALA A 118 -4.72 -14.12 5.07
N GLY A 119 -4.62 -15.23 4.33
CA GLY A 119 -5.56 -15.55 3.27
C GLY A 119 -6.98 -15.76 3.77
N GLY A 120 -7.94 -15.89 2.85
CA GLY A 120 -9.35 -16.07 3.16
C GLY A 120 -10.25 -15.34 2.17
N ASP A 121 -11.37 -14.82 2.65
CA ASP A 121 -12.25 -13.95 1.85
C ASP A 121 -11.82 -12.49 2.01
N GLN A 122 -11.40 -11.90 0.90
CA GLN A 122 -10.98 -10.50 0.80
C GLN A 122 -12.10 -9.51 1.17
N PHE A 123 -13.36 -9.82 0.85
CA PHE A 123 -14.47 -8.95 1.18
C PHE A 123 -14.76 -8.92 2.68
N ASN A 124 -14.41 -9.96 3.43
CA ASN A 124 -14.51 -9.93 4.90
C ASN A 124 -13.56 -8.90 5.50
N TYR A 125 -12.31 -8.81 5.01
CA TYR A 125 -11.39 -7.77 5.51
C TYR A 125 -11.91 -6.37 5.22
N VAL A 126 -12.38 -6.14 3.98
CA VAL A 126 -12.98 -4.86 3.60
C VAL A 126 -14.21 -4.54 4.45
N SER A 127 -15.16 -5.48 4.58
CA SER A 127 -16.43 -5.23 5.27
C SER A 127 -16.33 -5.16 6.79
N PHE A 128 -15.30 -5.77 7.40
CA PHE A 128 -15.13 -5.75 8.86
C PHE A 128 -14.13 -4.69 9.35
N PHE A 129 -13.07 -4.41 8.59
CA PHE A 129 -11.95 -3.62 9.10
C PHE A 129 -12.00 -2.16 8.64
N LYS A 130 -12.59 -1.90 7.47
CA LYS A 130 -12.68 -0.57 6.87
C LYS A 130 -13.69 0.33 7.62
N ASP A 131 -13.48 1.64 7.51
CA ASP A 131 -14.31 2.74 8.00
C ASP A 131 -14.56 2.66 9.52
N ASN A 132 -13.59 2.13 10.28
CA ASN A 132 -13.70 2.00 11.73
C ASN A 132 -12.34 2.06 12.46
N ALA A 133 -12.38 1.92 13.78
CA ALA A 133 -11.20 2.07 14.65
C ALA A 133 -10.07 1.08 14.33
N LEU A 134 -10.36 -0.10 13.76
CA LEU A 134 -9.32 -1.04 13.36
C LEU A 134 -8.51 -0.51 12.18
N GLU A 135 -9.16 0.01 11.13
CA GLU A 135 -8.45 0.68 10.02
C GLU A 135 -7.59 1.85 10.53
N THR A 136 -8.11 2.67 11.43
CA THR A 136 -7.34 3.77 12.02
C THR A 136 -6.05 3.25 12.66
N LEU A 137 -6.12 2.17 13.43
CA LEU A 137 -4.93 1.57 14.06
C LEU A 137 -3.99 0.90 13.06
N LEU A 138 -4.50 0.27 12.02
CA LEU A 138 -3.67 -0.29 10.95
C LEU A 138 -2.89 0.81 10.23
N ASN A 139 -3.53 1.95 9.94
CA ASN A 139 -2.86 3.09 9.33
C ASN A 139 -1.89 3.79 10.29
N ALA A 140 -2.17 3.84 11.60
CA ALA A 140 -1.22 4.33 12.60
C ALA A 140 0.00 3.39 12.73
N HIS A 141 -0.20 2.07 12.68
CA HIS A 141 0.87 1.08 12.65
C HIS A 141 1.82 1.31 11.46
N ILE A 142 1.26 1.58 10.29
CA ILE A 142 2.02 1.83 9.06
C ILE A 142 2.73 3.20 9.09
N ASN A 143 1.98 4.27 9.37
CA ASN A 143 2.43 5.65 9.09
C ASN A 143 3.01 6.38 10.31
N GLU A 144 2.68 5.96 11.53
CA GLU A 144 3.16 6.57 12.76
C GLU A 144 4.23 5.68 13.42
N LYS A 145 3.94 4.39 13.61
CA LYS A 145 4.89 3.42 14.19
C LYS A 145 5.99 3.02 13.19
N ASN A 146 5.77 3.23 11.89
CA ASN A 146 6.66 2.76 10.81
C ASN A 146 6.96 1.26 10.94
N ALA A 147 5.95 0.48 11.34
CA ALA A 147 6.08 -0.93 11.64
C ALA A 147 5.75 -1.81 10.42
N PRO A 148 6.34 -3.01 10.31
CA PRO A 148 6.13 -3.90 9.19
C PRO A 148 4.69 -4.44 9.17
N ILE A 149 4.17 -4.64 7.96
CA ILE A 149 2.89 -5.29 7.70
C ILE A 149 2.96 -6.16 6.45
N GLY A 150 2.30 -7.32 6.44
CA GLY A 150 2.24 -8.15 5.24
C GLY A 150 0.94 -8.91 5.13
N GLY A 151 0.77 -9.62 4.02
CA GLY A 151 -0.32 -10.56 3.88
C GLY A 151 -0.20 -11.49 2.69
N THR A 152 -1.02 -12.53 2.70
CA THR A 152 -1.08 -13.54 1.64
C THR A 152 -2.47 -13.62 1.02
N SER A 153 -2.55 -13.85 -0.29
CA SER A 153 -3.82 -14.01 -1.00
C SER A 153 -4.75 -12.80 -0.77
N ALA A 154 -5.90 -12.98 -0.12
CA ALA A 154 -6.80 -11.91 0.29
C ALA A 154 -6.12 -10.82 1.13
N GLY A 155 -5.16 -11.18 1.99
CA GLY A 155 -4.38 -10.23 2.77
C GLY A 155 -3.47 -9.35 1.90
N MET A 156 -2.81 -9.90 0.89
CA MET A 156 -2.04 -9.10 -0.08
C MET A 156 -2.93 -8.21 -0.93
N ALA A 157 -4.10 -8.70 -1.33
CA ALA A 157 -5.03 -8.01 -2.23
C ALA A 157 -5.52 -6.65 -1.71
N ILE A 158 -5.46 -6.42 -0.40
CA ILE A 158 -5.92 -5.18 0.26
C ILE A 158 -4.79 -4.22 0.66
N LEU A 159 -3.52 -4.57 0.43
CA LEU A 159 -2.37 -3.72 0.82
C LEU A 159 -2.10 -2.58 -0.17
N GLY A 160 -2.63 -2.65 -1.38
CA GLY A 160 -2.55 -1.56 -2.34
C GLY A 160 -3.51 -0.43 -1.96
N ALA A 161 -3.14 0.82 -2.29
CA ALA A 161 -4.07 1.94 -2.14
C ALA A 161 -5.31 1.77 -3.02
N HIS A 162 -5.16 1.04 -4.13
CA HIS A 162 -6.26 0.47 -4.88
C HIS A 162 -6.34 -1.03 -4.61
N TYR A 163 -7.54 -1.58 -4.48
CA TYR A 163 -7.72 -2.99 -4.15
C TYR A 163 -8.94 -3.58 -4.84
N PHE A 164 -8.84 -4.85 -5.23
CA PHE A 164 -9.99 -5.62 -5.72
C PHE A 164 -10.76 -6.21 -4.53
N SER A 165 -11.93 -5.67 -4.22
CA SER A 165 -12.69 -6.04 -3.01
C SER A 165 -13.38 -7.40 -3.08
N ALA A 166 -13.56 -7.95 -4.29
CA ALA A 166 -14.41 -9.12 -4.60
C ALA A 166 -15.75 -9.16 -3.85
N GLN A 167 -16.37 -8.00 -3.59
CA GLN A 167 -17.66 -7.92 -2.94
C GLN A 167 -18.74 -8.77 -3.64
N ASN A 168 -18.65 -8.86 -4.97
CA ASN A 168 -19.56 -9.65 -5.81
C ASN A 168 -18.94 -10.98 -6.26
N GLY A 169 -17.92 -11.46 -5.55
CA GLY A 169 -17.11 -12.62 -5.92
C GLY A 169 -15.97 -12.26 -6.88
N SER A 170 -15.18 -13.28 -7.23
CA SER A 170 -14.03 -13.11 -8.11
C SER A 170 -14.45 -12.83 -9.56
N VAL A 171 -13.48 -12.35 -10.36
CA VAL A 171 -13.63 -12.14 -11.80
C VAL A 171 -12.45 -12.80 -12.53
N THR A 172 -12.73 -13.46 -13.64
CA THR A 172 -11.71 -14.05 -14.52
C THR A 172 -11.15 -13.01 -15.50
N SER A 173 -9.96 -13.25 -16.06
CA SER A 173 -9.41 -12.42 -17.13
C SER A 173 -10.40 -12.25 -18.29
N ALA A 174 -11.05 -13.33 -18.75
CA ALA A 174 -12.00 -13.27 -19.86
C ALA A 174 -13.23 -12.39 -19.54
N GLN A 175 -13.79 -12.50 -18.33
CA GLN A 175 -14.90 -11.64 -17.90
C GLN A 175 -14.46 -10.17 -17.82
N ALA A 176 -13.33 -9.90 -17.17
CA ALA A 176 -12.81 -8.55 -16.97
C ALA A 176 -12.45 -7.86 -18.29
N THR A 177 -11.83 -8.55 -19.25
CA THR A 177 -11.46 -7.95 -20.53
C THR A 177 -12.62 -7.84 -21.50
N SER A 178 -13.65 -8.70 -21.39
CA SER A 178 -14.88 -8.60 -22.20
C SER A 178 -15.79 -7.45 -21.77
N ASN A 179 -15.73 -7.04 -20.49
CA ASN A 179 -16.45 -5.90 -19.96
C ASN A 179 -15.68 -5.31 -18.75
N PRO A 180 -14.93 -4.21 -18.92
CA PRO A 180 -14.21 -3.55 -17.81
C PRO A 180 -15.11 -3.05 -16.67
N PHE A 181 -16.42 -2.98 -16.89
CA PHE A 181 -17.42 -2.58 -15.91
C PHE A 181 -18.32 -3.78 -15.51
N HIS A 182 -17.83 -5.01 -15.68
CA HIS A 182 -18.52 -6.20 -15.21
C HIS A 182 -18.81 -6.07 -13.70
N PRO A 183 -19.98 -6.51 -13.20
CA PRO A 183 -20.36 -6.33 -11.79
C PRO A 183 -19.37 -6.90 -10.77
N ASN A 184 -18.59 -7.91 -11.16
CA ASN A 184 -17.53 -8.50 -10.33
C ASN A 184 -16.20 -7.74 -10.41
N VAL A 185 -16.08 -6.65 -11.18
CA VAL A 185 -14.91 -5.75 -11.16
C VAL A 185 -15.18 -4.68 -10.11
N THR A 186 -14.94 -5.02 -8.84
CA THR A 186 -15.20 -4.15 -7.68
C THR A 186 -13.89 -3.60 -7.13
N ILE A 187 -13.51 -2.39 -7.55
CA ILE A 187 -12.25 -1.74 -7.17
C ILE A 187 -12.53 -0.67 -6.12
N GLY A 188 -11.88 -0.76 -4.96
CA GLY A 188 -11.79 0.32 -3.97
C GLY A 188 -10.53 1.15 -4.19
N SER A 189 -10.54 2.41 -3.75
CA SER A 189 -9.50 3.40 -4.07
C SER A 189 -9.30 4.40 -2.95
N ASN A 190 -8.08 4.45 -2.39
CA ASN A 190 -7.60 5.43 -1.42
C ASN A 190 -8.45 5.56 -0.15
N ASP A 191 -9.10 4.48 0.27
CA ASP A 191 -10.12 4.51 1.32
C ASP A 191 -10.02 3.29 2.26
N PHE A 192 -8.83 2.68 2.40
CA PHE A 192 -8.62 1.60 3.35
C PHE A 192 -7.20 1.59 3.96
N LEU A 193 -6.25 0.85 3.39
CA LEU A 193 -4.87 0.84 3.86
C LEU A 193 -4.02 1.85 3.09
N GLN A 194 -3.28 2.67 3.82
CA GLN A 194 -2.45 3.75 3.30
C GLN A 194 -0.98 3.41 3.50
N ILE A 195 -0.44 2.60 2.59
CA ILE A 195 1.00 2.28 2.54
C ILE A 195 1.67 3.26 1.55
N PRO A 196 2.57 4.16 2.00
CA PRO A 196 3.09 5.25 1.15
C PRO A 196 3.73 4.78 -0.15
N ILE A 197 4.58 3.75 -0.12
CA ILE A 197 5.24 3.20 -1.31
C ILE A 197 4.25 2.51 -2.29
N LEU A 198 3.01 2.26 -1.85
CA LEU A 198 1.93 1.63 -2.63
C LEU A 198 0.77 2.60 -2.95
N ALA A 199 0.93 3.92 -2.74
CA ALA A 199 -0.12 4.93 -2.88
C ALA A 199 -0.79 5.01 -4.27
N ASN A 200 -0.13 4.52 -5.32
CA ASN A 200 -0.67 4.46 -6.69
C ASN A 200 -0.74 3.03 -7.23
N THR A 201 -0.80 2.04 -6.35
CA THR A 201 -0.64 0.63 -6.71
C THR A 201 -1.91 -0.16 -6.42
N ILE A 202 -2.28 -1.03 -7.36
CA ILE A 202 -3.19 -2.15 -7.14
C ILE A 202 -2.40 -3.46 -7.08
N THR A 203 -2.81 -4.37 -6.19
CA THR A 203 -2.19 -5.68 -6.05
C THR A 203 -3.08 -6.78 -6.65
N ASP A 204 -2.47 -7.87 -7.13
CA ASP A 204 -3.21 -9.06 -7.53
C ASP A 204 -2.51 -10.37 -7.12
N THR A 205 -3.29 -11.39 -6.78
CA THR A 205 -2.81 -12.64 -6.18
C THR A 205 -3.19 -13.86 -7.01
N HIS A 206 -2.63 -15.03 -6.68
CA HIS A 206 -2.78 -16.33 -7.38
C HIS A 206 -2.69 -16.16 -8.89
N PHE A 207 -1.71 -15.37 -9.34
CA PHE A 207 -1.76 -14.70 -10.63
C PHE A 207 -1.71 -15.63 -11.85
N ASP A 208 -1.22 -16.85 -11.65
CA ASP A 208 -1.05 -17.92 -12.61
C ASP A 208 -2.18 -18.97 -12.60
N ASN A 209 -3.03 -19.00 -11.56
CA ASN A 209 -4.06 -20.03 -11.39
C ASN A 209 -5.45 -19.47 -11.05
N PRO A 210 -6.31 -19.20 -12.05
CA PRO A 210 -5.99 -19.15 -13.47
C PRO A 210 -5.20 -17.88 -13.84
N ASP A 211 -4.76 -17.79 -15.10
CA ASP A 211 -4.13 -16.59 -15.65
C ASP A 211 -4.95 -15.31 -15.39
N ARG A 212 -4.38 -14.38 -14.62
CA ARG A 212 -4.99 -13.11 -14.21
C ARG A 212 -4.39 -11.88 -14.89
N ARG A 213 -3.59 -12.05 -15.94
CA ARG A 213 -2.99 -10.92 -16.66
C ARG A 213 -4.03 -10.00 -17.28
N GLY A 214 -5.06 -10.59 -17.92
CA GLY A 214 -6.17 -9.82 -18.47
C GLY A 214 -6.96 -9.09 -17.38
N ARG A 215 -7.15 -9.73 -16.22
CA ARG A 215 -7.82 -9.13 -15.08
C ARG A 215 -7.09 -7.90 -14.55
N LEU A 216 -5.79 -8.02 -14.24
CA LEU A 216 -4.99 -6.89 -13.76
C LEU A 216 -4.90 -5.78 -14.80
N ALA A 217 -4.75 -6.12 -16.08
CA ALA A 217 -4.76 -5.14 -17.16
C ALA A 217 -6.08 -4.35 -17.21
N THR A 218 -7.23 -5.02 -17.01
CA THR A 218 -8.53 -4.36 -16.90
C THR A 218 -8.60 -3.45 -15.67
N PHE A 219 -8.10 -3.88 -14.51
CA PHE A 219 -8.12 -3.05 -13.30
C PHE A 219 -7.31 -1.77 -13.49
N LEU A 220 -6.11 -1.88 -14.08
CA LEU A 220 -5.29 -0.72 -14.42
C LEU A 220 -5.96 0.17 -15.45
N ALA A 221 -6.61 -0.40 -16.47
CA ALA A 221 -7.34 0.36 -17.48
C ALA A 221 -8.43 1.21 -16.84
N ARG A 222 -9.21 0.60 -15.93
CA ARG A 222 -10.26 1.28 -15.16
C ARG A 222 -9.70 2.44 -14.34
N LEU A 223 -8.67 2.19 -13.55
CA LEU A 223 -8.07 3.19 -12.67
C LEU A 223 -7.42 4.35 -13.45
N VAL A 224 -6.70 4.05 -14.53
CA VAL A 224 -6.08 5.06 -15.40
C VAL A 224 -7.14 5.90 -16.11
N SER A 225 -8.25 5.30 -16.54
CA SER A 225 -9.35 6.03 -17.19
C SER A 225 -10.12 6.97 -16.26
N GLU A 226 -10.01 6.82 -14.93
CA GLU A 226 -10.75 7.66 -13.97
C GLU A 226 -10.20 9.08 -13.89
N ASN A 227 -8.87 9.24 -13.89
CA ASN A 227 -8.22 10.54 -13.70
C ASN A 227 -7.03 10.79 -14.64
N GLN A 228 -6.76 9.89 -15.59
CA GLN A 228 -5.63 9.98 -16.52
C GLN A 228 -4.27 10.08 -15.83
N GLU A 229 -4.14 9.53 -14.62
CA GLU A 229 -2.87 9.35 -13.96
C GLU A 229 -2.35 7.93 -14.18
N ARG A 230 -1.03 7.76 -14.18
CA ARG A 230 -0.43 6.43 -14.19
C ARG A 230 -0.70 5.74 -12.85
N LYS A 231 -1.23 4.52 -12.94
CA LYS A 231 -1.44 3.62 -11.81
C LYS A 231 -0.65 2.35 -12.05
N PHE A 232 -0.20 1.73 -10.99
CA PHE A 232 0.75 0.63 -11.05
C PHE A 232 0.15 -0.67 -10.54
N GLY A 233 0.66 -1.79 -11.03
CA GLY A 233 0.22 -3.12 -10.63
C GLY A 233 1.38 -3.90 -10.03
N ILE A 234 1.15 -4.58 -8.90
CA ILE A 234 2.05 -5.63 -8.39
C ILE A 234 1.26 -6.93 -8.31
N ALA A 235 1.71 -7.96 -9.00
CA ALA A 235 1.09 -9.27 -8.90
C ALA A 235 2.10 -10.37 -8.61
N SER A 236 1.64 -11.39 -7.89
CA SER A 236 2.45 -12.55 -7.51
C SER A 236 1.71 -13.84 -7.86
N ASN A 237 2.42 -14.78 -8.47
CA ASN A 237 1.97 -16.17 -8.60
C ASN A 237 1.76 -16.80 -7.21
N GLU A 238 1.09 -17.95 -7.16
CA GLU A 238 1.13 -18.79 -5.95
C GLU A 238 2.59 -19.07 -5.54
N TYR A 239 2.85 -19.21 -4.23
CA TYR A 239 4.17 -19.43 -3.62
C TYR A 239 5.21 -18.30 -3.78
N VAL A 240 4.89 -17.22 -4.50
CA VAL A 240 5.76 -16.06 -4.68
C VAL A 240 5.48 -14.99 -3.64
N SER A 241 6.56 -14.43 -3.08
CA SER A 241 6.50 -13.34 -2.12
C SER A 241 7.32 -12.13 -2.59
N VAL A 242 6.76 -10.93 -2.46
CA VAL A 242 7.45 -9.67 -2.72
C VAL A 242 7.65 -8.93 -1.41
N CYS A 243 8.90 -8.79 -0.97
CA CYS A 243 9.28 -8.09 0.25
C CYS A 243 9.87 -6.72 -0.09
N ILE A 244 9.16 -5.66 0.27
CA ILE A 244 9.54 -4.27 0.02
C ILE A 244 10.17 -3.70 1.29
N ASP A 245 11.45 -3.34 1.22
CA ASP A 245 12.15 -2.75 2.36
C ASP A 245 11.82 -1.26 2.56
N GLU A 246 12.36 -0.70 3.64
CA GLU A 246 12.20 0.71 4.01
C GLU A 246 12.73 1.71 2.96
N ASN A 247 13.57 1.24 2.03
CA ASN A 247 14.10 2.04 0.93
C ASN A 247 13.27 1.88 -0.36
N GLY A 248 12.13 1.19 -0.32
CA GLY A 248 11.28 0.96 -1.48
C GLY A 248 11.83 -0.06 -2.48
N ILE A 249 12.79 -0.90 -2.07
CA ILE A 249 13.33 -1.97 -2.91
C ILE A 249 12.55 -3.26 -2.66
N ALA A 250 11.86 -3.71 -3.69
CA ALA A 250 11.12 -4.98 -3.70
C ALA A 250 12.07 -6.14 -4.03
N ARG A 251 12.19 -7.13 -3.14
CA ARG A 251 12.89 -8.40 -3.35
C ARG A 251 11.88 -9.51 -3.59
N VAL A 252 12.16 -10.41 -4.55
CA VAL A 252 11.23 -11.47 -4.94
C VAL A 252 11.72 -12.83 -4.50
N PHE A 253 10.97 -13.44 -3.59
CA PHE A 253 11.20 -14.77 -3.05
C PHE A 253 10.33 -15.81 -3.75
N GLY A 254 10.90 -16.98 -3.96
CA GLY A 254 10.28 -18.14 -4.62
C GLY A 254 11.32 -19.26 -4.80
N ASP A 255 11.05 -20.20 -5.68
CA ASP A 255 11.88 -21.38 -5.93
C ASP A 255 12.27 -21.50 -7.42
N PHE A 256 12.35 -20.39 -8.15
CA PHE A 256 12.94 -20.37 -9.49
C PHE A 256 14.43 -20.77 -9.43
N PRO A 257 14.92 -21.63 -10.34
CA PRO A 257 14.27 -22.13 -11.55
C PRO A 257 13.52 -23.47 -11.41
N ASN A 258 13.34 -24.02 -10.21
CA ASN A 258 12.63 -25.30 -10.03
C ASN A 258 11.16 -25.19 -10.43
N TYR A 259 10.54 -24.04 -10.12
CA TYR A 259 9.16 -23.72 -10.50
C TYR A 259 9.07 -22.35 -11.20
N GLU A 260 8.01 -22.17 -12.00
CA GLU A 260 7.70 -20.92 -12.72
C GLU A 260 7.10 -19.86 -11.79
N GLU A 261 7.86 -19.50 -10.77
CA GLU A 261 7.46 -18.60 -9.70
C GLU A 261 7.93 -17.17 -10.00
N TYR A 262 6.99 -16.33 -10.43
CA TYR A 262 7.26 -14.95 -10.83
C TYR A 262 6.40 -13.93 -10.07
N ALA A 263 7.00 -12.77 -9.83
CA ALA A 263 6.29 -11.53 -9.52
C ALA A 263 6.29 -10.61 -10.75
N PHE A 264 5.30 -9.74 -10.82
CA PHE A 264 5.06 -8.84 -11.95
C PHE A 264 4.88 -7.41 -11.45
N PHE A 265 5.70 -6.50 -11.97
CA PHE A 265 5.56 -5.06 -11.75
C PHE A 265 5.08 -4.44 -13.06
N VAL A 266 3.85 -3.94 -13.06
CA VAL A 266 3.10 -3.53 -14.25
C VAL A 266 2.88 -2.02 -14.20
N GLN A 267 3.17 -1.32 -15.30
CA GLN A 267 2.87 0.10 -15.43
C GLN A 267 2.34 0.43 -16.83
N PRO A 268 1.48 1.44 -17.01
CA PRO A 268 1.28 2.07 -18.29
C PRO A 268 2.61 2.59 -18.85
N ASN A 269 2.76 2.53 -20.17
CA ASN A 269 3.89 3.19 -20.82
C ASN A 269 3.91 4.69 -20.48
N CYS A 270 5.08 5.30 -20.48
CA CYS A 270 5.28 6.72 -20.15
C CYS A 270 5.23 7.63 -21.38
N THR A 271 4.50 7.24 -22.42
CA THR A 271 4.22 8.08 -23.58
C THR A 271 3.16 9.13 -23.23
N GLU A 272 3.09 10.23 -23.99
CA GLU A 272 2.06 11.27 -23.81
C GLU A 272 0.65 10.70 -23.81
N GLU A 273 0.39 9.76 -24.73
CA GLU A 273 -0.87 9.04 -24.80
C GLU A 273 -0.70 7.61 -24.26
N PHE A 274 -1.08 7.37 -23.01
CA PHE A 274 -0.93 6.06 -22.35
C PHE A 274 -2.25 5.43 -21.89
N VAL A 275 -3.35 6.20 -21.84
CA VAL A 275 -4.68 5.71 -21.41
C VAL A 275 -5.25 4.66 -22.37
N PRO A 276 -6.19 3.78 -21.99
CA PRO A 276 -6.83 2.84 -22.93
C PRO A 276 -7.56 3.52 -24.09
N GLU A 277 -7.56 2.94 -25.29
CA GLU A 277 -8.36 3.40 -26.43
C GLU A 277 -9.87 3.15 -26.23
N ILE A 278 -10.23 2.02 -25.63
CA ILE A 278 -11.62 1.65 -25.32
C ILE A 278 -11.66 1.05 -23.93
N CYS A 279 -12.21 1.77 -22.96
CA CYS A 279 -12.53 1.28 -21.62
C CYS A 279 -13.89 1.83 -21.17
N THR A 280 -14.97 1.25 -21.70
CA THR A 280 -16.36 1.66 -21.43
C THR A 280 -17.23 0.46 -21.09
N ALA A 281 -18.37 0.71 -20.45
CA ALA A 281 -19.26 -0.36 -20.00
C ALA A 281 -19.81 -1.18 -21.18
N ASN A 282 -19.92 -2.50 -20.96
CA ASN A 282 -20.48 -3.47 -21.91
C ASN A 282 -19.73 -3.55 -23.26
N THR A 283 -18.49 -3.07 -23.30
CA THR A 283 -17.62 -3.14 -24.48
C THR A 283 -16.31 -3.79 -24.10
N ALA A 284 -15.79 -4.65 -24.96
CA ALA A 284 -14.52 -5.31 -24.70
C ALA A 284 -13.36 -4.29 -24.68
N LEU A 285 -12.45 -4.47 -23.71
CA LEU A 285 -11.29 -3.61 -23.51
C LEU A 285 -10.42 -3.56 -24.77
N THR A 286 -10.02 -2.36 -25.16
CA THR A 286 -8.88 -2.16 -26.06
C THR A 286 -7.91 -1.19 -25.42
N TRP A 287 -6.74 -1.71 -25.08
CA TRP A 287 -5.57 -0.99 -24.62
C TRP A 287 -4.36 -1.50 -25.39
N ASN A 288 -4.14 -0.93 -26.58
CA ASN A 288 -3.16 -1.40 -27.53
C ASN A 288 -1.89 -0.54 -27.49
N ARG A 289 -2.03 0.77 -27.70
CA ARG A 289 -0.95 1.77 -27.78
C ARG A 289 0.24 1.27 -28.60
N ASN A 290 -0.04 0.97 -29.87
CA ASN A 290 0.94 0.40 -30.81
C ASN A 290 1.60 -0.91 -30.33
N GLY A 291 0.90 -1.64 -29.47
CA GLY A 291 1.36 -2.87 -28.86
C GLY A 291 2.20 -2.69 -27.59
N GLU A 292 2.31 -1.48 -27.07
CA GLU A 292 3.14 -1.13 -25.92
C GLU A 292 2.35 -0.52 -24.75
N ALA A 293 1.04 -0.74 -24.66
CA ALA A 293 0.17 -0.15 -23.64
C ALA A 293 0.71 -0.28 -22.20
N LEU A 294 1.11 -1.48 -21.82
CA LEU A 294 1.64 -1.77 -20.50
C LEU A 294 3.07 -2.30 -20.60
N LYS A 295 3.95 -1.77 -19.76
CA LYS A 295 5.33 -2.20 -19.57
C LYS A 295 5.40 -3.03 -18.30
N VAL A 296 5.86 -4.28 -18.43
CA VAL A 296 5.84 -5.26 -17.35
C VAL A 296 7.22 -5.81 -17.08
N TYR A 297 7.72 -5.60 -15.87
CA TYR A 297 8.92 -6.25 -15.38
C TYR A 297 8.53 -7.55 -14.67
N ARG A 298 8.83 -8.69 -15.30
CA ARG A 298 8.60 -10.02 -14.73
C ARG A 298 9.86 -10.50 -14.03
N VAL A 299 9.78 -10.74 -12.73
CA VAL A 299 10.92 -11.05 -11.87
C VAL A 299 10.81 -12.48 -11.35
N PRO A 300 11.81 -13.36 -11.58
CA PRO A 300 11.82 -14.70 -10.99
C PRO A 300 12.04 -14.63 -9.48
N GLY A 301 11.21 -15.33 -8.71
CA GLY A 301 11.37 -15.47 -7.27
C GLY A 301 12.46 -16.48 -6.93
N THR A 302 13.44 -16.08 -6.13
CA THR A 302 14.57 -16.94 -5.72
C THR A 302 14.54 -17.18 -4.22
N GLN A 303 15.11 -18.28 -3.74
CA GLN A 303 15.00 -18.64 -2.32
C GLN A 303 15.53 -17.54 -1.39
N ASN A 304 16.56 -16.80 -1.81
CA ASN A 304 17.20 -15.75 -1.03
C ASN A 304 16.80 -14.32 -1.47
N GLY A 305 15.80 -14.16 -2.34
CA GLY A 305 15.33 -12.84 -2.76
C GLY A 305 16.35 -12.02 -3.55
N MET A 306 17.25 -12.66 -4.32
CA MET A 306 18.33 -11.99 -5.08
C MET A 306 17.83 -11.01 -6.13
N HIS A 307 16.67 -11.27 -6.72
CA HIS A 307 16.12 -10.45 -7.79
C HIS A 307 15.24 -9.33 -7.23
N THR A 308 15.33 -8.15 -7.84
CA THR A 308 14.78 -6.92 -7.26
C THR A 308 14.09 -6.02 -8.27
N PHE A 309 13.24 -5.13 -7.76
CA PHE A 309 12.69 -4.00 -8.48
C PHE A 309 12.56 -2.78 -7.56
N ASN A 310 12.88 -1.59 -8.06
CA ASN A 310 12.84 -0.34 -7.30
C ASN A 310 11.49 0.35 -7.49
N LEU A 311 10.68 0.42 -6.42
CA LEU A 311 9.36 1.05 -6.49
C LEU A 311 9.42 2.58 -6.45
N ASN A 312 10.57 3.18 -6.14
CA ASN A 312 10.73 4.62 -6.17
C ASN A 312 10.80 5.18 -7.60
N ASP A 313 11.31 4.39 -8.55
CA ASP A 313 11.50 4.81 -9.93
C ASP A 313 10.65 4.01 -10.94
N TRP A 314 10.13 2.84 -10.54
CA TRP A 314 9.40 1.91 -11.41
C TRP A 314 10.17 1.58 -12.70
N ASN A 315 11.51 1.55 -12.62
CA ASN A 315 12.39 1.47 -13.77
C ASN A 315 13.57 0.53 -13.51
N SER A 316 14.21 0.66 -12.35
CA SER A 316 15.42 -0.08 -12.03
C SER A 316 15.10 -1.43 -11.39
N GLY A 317 15.74 -2.49 -11.86
CA GLY A 317 15.57 -3.84 -11.32
C GLY A 317 16.71 -4.77 -11.70
N SER A 318 16.79 -5.91 -11.02
CA SER A 318 17.80 -6.95 -11.25
C SER A 318 17.14 -8.31 -11.40
N GLY A 319 17.62 -9.12 -12.36
CA GLY A 319 17.20 -10.50 -12.58
C GLY A 319 15.86 -10.69 -13.30
N GLY A 320 15.05 -9.65 -13.46
CA GLY A 320 13.80 -9.68 -14.22
C GLY A 320 13.96 -9.37 -15.72
N THR A 321 12.89 -9.60 -16.47
CA THR A 321 12.79 -9.35 -17.91
C THR A 321 11.58 -8.48 -18.24
N TRP A 322 11.74 -7.54 -19.17
CA TRP A 322 10.68 -6.64 -19.63
C TRP A 322 9.80 -7.26 -20.71
N PHE A 323 8.49 -6.99 -20.61
CA PHE A 323 7.48 -7.38 -21.58
C PHE A 323 6.54 -6.21 -21.86
N ASN A 324 6.01 -6.17 -23.07
CA ASN A 324 4.86 -5.36 -23.44
C ASN A 324 3.60 -6.21 -23.29
N TRP A 325 2.61 -5.71 -22.57
CA TRP A 325 1.24 -6.24 -22.62
C TRP A 325 0.34 -5.28 -23.39
N ARG A 326 -0.58 -5.87 -24.15
CA ARG A 326 -1.66 -5.16 -24.82
C ARG A 326 -2.95 -5.96 -24.72
N VAL A 327 -4.08 -5.28 -24.72
CA VAL A 327 -5.40 -5.90 -24.86
C VAL A 327 -6.08 -5.33 -26.09
N VAL A 328 -6.54 -6.19 -26.99
CA VAL A 328 -7.27 -5.77 -28.21
C VAL A 328 -8.57 -6.54 -28.27
N ASN A 329 -9.70 -5.83 -28.25
CA ASN A 329 -11.03 -6.43 -28.26
C ASN A 329 -11.17 -7.58 -27.23
N GLY A 330 -10.73 -7.31 -26.00
CA GLY A 330 -10.78 -8.26 -24.89
C GLY A 330 -9.70 -9.36 -24.89
N SER A 331 -8.86 -9.44 -25.92
CA SER A 331 -7.80 -10.45 -26.01
C SER A 331 -6.45 -9.88 -25.60
N ILE A 332 -5.80 -10.47 -24.59
CA ILE A 332 -4.47 -10.07 -24.14
C ILE A 332 -3.38 -10.69 -25.01
N ALA A 333 -2.33 -9.91 -25.30
CA ALA A 333 -1.10 -10.40 -25.93
C ALA A 333 0.12 -9.89 -25.16
N VAL A 334 1.15 -10.74 -25.10
CA VAL A 334 2.41 -10.48 -24.41
C VAL A 334 3.55 -10.61 -25.42
N THR A 335 4.43 -9.62 -25.47
CA THR A 335 5.63 -9.64 -26.32
C THR A 335 6.85 -9.19 -25.52
N SER A 336 8.04 -9.67 -25.88
CA SER A 336 9.28 -9.21 -25.26
C SER A 336 9.45 -7.70 -25.46
N ALA A 337 10.01 -7.03 -24.46
CA ALA A 337 10.26 -5.60 -24.51
C ALA A 337 11.61 -5.26 -23.90
N VAL A 338 11.98 -3.99 -24.00
CA VAL A 338 13.05 -3.39 -23.23
C VAL A 338 12.46 -2.52 -22.14
N ASN A 339 13.32 -2.14 -21.20
CA ASN A 339 12.96 -1.17 -20.19
C ASN A 339 12.42 0.10 -20.88
N PRO A 340 11.23 0.61 -20.49
CA PRO A 340 10.65 1.79 -21.14
C PRO A 340 11.41 3.08 -20.91
N GLN A 341 12.41 3.10 -20.01
CA GLN A 341 13.12 4.31 -19.59
C GLN A 341 12.14 5.39 -19.16
N CYS A 342 11.15 4.98 -18.35
CA CYS A 342 10.22 5.88 -17.72
C CYS A 342 10.96 6.59 -16.59
N PHE A 343 11.79 7.57 -16.96
CA PHE A 343 12.24 8.56 -16.01
C PHE A 343 10.96 9.17 -15.46
N LEU A 344 10.73 9.03 -14.15
CA LEU A 344 9.86 9.97 -13.48
C LEU A 344 10.39 11.33 -13.91
N ALA A 345 9.58 12.10 -14.64
CA ALA A 345 9.85 13.51 -14.76
C ALA A 345 10.05 13.94 -13.31
N GLN A 346 11.30 14.27 -12.96
CA GLN A 346 11.50 15.29 -11.94
C GLN A 346 10.51 16.38 -12.35
N PRO A 347 9.65 16.89 -11.44
CA PRO A 347 8.86 18.07 -11.78
C PRO A 347 9.84 18.99 -12.46
N GLU A 348 9.56 19.40 -13.72
CA GLU A 348 10.47 20.19 -14.53
C GLU A 348 11.18 21.11 -13.55
N VAL A 349 12.46 20.86 -13.32
CA VAL A 349 13.29 21.85 -12.68
C VAL A 349 13.33 22.88 -13.79
N VAL A 350 12.33 23.75 -13.79
CA VAL A 350 12.36 25.03 -14.49
C VAL A 350 13.71 25.55 -14.09
N ALA A 351 14.63 25.56 -15.06
CA ALA A 351 16.05 25.76 -14.86
C ALA A 351 16.25 26.81 -13.77
N ASP A 352 16.95 26.45 -12.68
CA ASP A 352 17.14 27.24 -11.47
C ASP A 352 17.03 28.75 -11.74
N VAL A 353 15.82 29.30 -11.63
CA VAL A 353 15.67 30.69 -11.26
C VAL A 353 15.60 30.66 -9.75
N GLU A 354 16.77 30.45 -9.16
CA GLU A 354 16.92 30.49 -7.72
C GLU A 354 16.71 31.94 -7.29
N ILE A 355 15.54 32.23 -6.70
CA ILE A 355 15.34 33.51 -6.00
C ILE A 355 16.26 33.49 -4.80
N GLY A 356 17.26 34.37 -4.81
CA GLY A 356 18.20 34.56 -3.73
C GLY A 356 17.47 34.93 -2.45
N LEU A 357 17.72 34.15 -1.40
CA LEU A 357 17.09 34.29 -0.09
C LEU A 357 18.17 34.44 0.97
N ALA A 358 18.22 35.61 1.60
CA ALA A 358 19.23 35.89 2.60
C ALA A 358 18.72 36.88 3.67
N PRO A 359 19.26 36.79 4.90
CA PRO A 359 20.13 35.73 5.40
C PRO A 359 19.35 34.46 5.78
N ASN A 360 19.96 33.30 5.59
CA ASN A 360 19.53 32.03 6.18
C ASN A 360 20.78 31.38 6.83
N PRO A 361 20.92 31.35 8.17
CA PRO A 361 19.86 31.61 9.16
C PRO A 361 19.38 33.06 9.23
N VAL A 362 18.06 33.25 9.41
CA VAL A 362 17.42 34.55 9.55
C VAL A 362 17.40 35.01 11.01
N HIS A 363 17.61 36.32 11.23
CA HIS A 363 17.33 36.98 12.50
C HIS A 363 15.97 37.67 12.41
N ASP A 364 15.90 38.95 12.09
CA ASP A 364 14.61 39.67 12.07
C ASP A 364 13.96 39.73 10.71
N TRP A 365 14.74 39.79 9.62
CA TRP A 365 14.19 39.96 8.27
C TRP A 365 14.83 38.99 7.29
N LEU A 366 14.00 38.31 6.52
CA LEU A 366 14.40 37.51 5.37
C LEU A 366 14.13 38.32 4.09
N HIS A 367 15.12 38.45 3.22
CA HIS A 367 15.02 39.21 1.98
C HIS A 367 15.08 38.30 0.76
N PHE A 368 14.26 38.63 -0.23
CA PHE A 368 14.27 38.04 -1.57
C PHE A 368 15.05 38.98 -2.50
N ASP A 369 15.88 38.44 -3.39
CA ASP A 369 16.56 39.22 -4.42
C ASP A 369 15.65 39.60 -5.61
N ARG A 370 14.39 39.17 -5.57
CA ARG A 370 13.29 39.49 -6.49
C ARG A 370 11.99 39.76 -5.71
N LEU A 371 11.02 40.41 -6.35
CA LEU A 371 9.68 40.56 -5.79
C LEU A 371 8.91 39.24 -5.92
N VAL A 372 8.26 38.81 -4.85
CA VAL A 372 7.47 37.57 -4.78
C VAL A 372 6.08 37.86 -4.21
N SER A 373 5.11 36.96 -4.43
CA SER A 373 3.75 37.05 -3.90
C SER A 373 3.39 35.84 -3.04
N ALA A 374 2.22 35.89 -2.40
CA ALA A 374 1.63 34.75 -1.67
C ALA A 374 2.61 34.06 -0.69
N VAL A 375 3.32 34.86 0.10
CA VAL A 375 4.35 34.35 0.99
C VAL A 375 3.71 33.82 2.26
N SER A 376 4.06 32.60 2.65
CA SER A 376 3.60 31.98 3.90
C SER A 376 4.73 31.28 4.63
N ILE A 377 4.71 31.33 5.96
CA ILE A 377 5.66 30.63 6.83
C ILE A 377 4.91 29.56 7.60
N PHE A 378 5.40 28.34 7.53
CA PHE A 378 4.85 27.18 8.22
C PHE A 378 5.83 26.63 9.24
N GLY A 379 5.33 26.24 10.41
CA GLY A 379 6.05 25.36 11.31
C GLY A 379 6.23 23.96 10.71
N LEU A 380 7.13 23.16 11.27
CA LEU A 380 7.32 21.75 10.85
C LEU A 380 6.09 20.88 11.13
N ASP A 381 5.19 21.32 12.00
CA ASP A 381 3.88 20.75 12.27
C ASP A 381 2.81 21.13 11.21
N GLY A 382 3.19 21.89 10.18
CA GLY A 382 2.29 22.37 9.13
C GLY A 382 1.45 23.58 9.52
N LYS A 383 1.59 24.10 10.75
CA LYS A 383 0.84 25.28 11.21
C LYS A 383 1.32 26.53 10.49
N CYS A 384 0.40 27.25 9.86
CA CYS A 384 0.70 28.56 9.27
C CYS A 384 0.92 29.61 10.38
N LEU A 385 2.09 30.24 10.36
CA LEU A 385 2.53 31.26 11.33
C LEU A 385 2.47 32.66 10.75
N PHE A 386 2.60 32.78 9.43
CA PHE A 386 2.54 34.04 8.70
C PHE A 386 2.00 33.80 7.29
N ASP A 387 1.22 34.75 6.78
CA ASP A 387 0.67 34.73 5.42
C ASP A 387 0.54 36.19 4.93
N SER A 388 1.18 36.50 3.79
CA SER A 388 1.17 37.84 3.20
C SER A 388 -0.15 38.23 2.54
N LYS A 389 -1.16 37.34 2.53
CA LYS A 389 -2.47 37.54 1.89
C LYS A 389 -2.36 37.95 0.43
N ASN A 390 -1.47 37.26 -0.29
CA ASN A 390 -1.14 37.53 -1.70
C ASN A 390 -0.49 38.89 -1.96
N ALA A 391 -0.03 39.61 -0.93
CA ALA A 391 0.75 40.83 -1.13
C ALA A 391 2.08 40.50 -1.81
N VAL A 392 2.47 41.38 -2.74
CA VAL A 392 3.79 41.37 -3.38
C VAL A 392 4.79 41.98 -2.40
N VAL A 393 5.84 41.24 -2.06
CA VAL A 393 6.84 41.61 -1.06
C VAL A 393 8.26 41.33 -1.56
N GLN A 394 9.22 42.04 -0.98
CA GLN A 394 10.66 41.76 -1.16
C GLN A 394 11.31 41.27 0.14
N SER A 395 10.59 41.30 1.25
CA SER A 395 11.08 40.85 2.54
C SER A 395 9.94 40.40 3.45
N VAL A 396 10.27 39.55 4.42
CA VAL A 396 9.33 39.05 5.44
C VAL A 396 9.94 39.20 6.82
N ASP A 397 9.11 39.62 7.76
CA ASP A 397 9.45 39.83 9.17
C ASP A 397 9.38 38.50 9.95
N PHE A 398 10.49 38.11 10.56
CA PHE A 398 10.68 36.96 11.44
C PHE A 398 10.83 37.35 12.92
N SER A 399 10.70 38.64 13.27
CA SER A 399 10.87 39.12 14.65
C SER A 399 9.87 38.51 15.64
N GLY A 400 8.65 38.18 15.17
CA GLY A 400 7.62 37.52 15.97
C GLY A 400 7.64 35.99 15.95
N ILE A 401 8.62 35.37 15.26
CA ILE A 401 8.70 33.92 15.06
C ILE A 401 9.79 33.34 15.96
N PRO A 402 9.48 32.30 16.78
CA PRO A 402 10.48 31.65 17.64
C PRO A 402 11.70 31.10 16.87
N ALA A 403 12.80 30.83 17.59
CA ALA A 403 13.93 30.13 17.00
C ALA A 403 13.55 28.69 16.61
N GLY A 404 13.97 28.25 15.43
CA GLY A 404 13.61 26.93 14.91
C GLY A 404 13.69 26.80 13.40
N TYR A 405 13.29 25.63 12.90
CA TYR A 405 13.18 25.35 11.47
C TYR A 405 11.76 25.63 10.97
N TYR A 406 11.68 26.27 9.81
CA TYR A 406 10.43 26.65 9.17
C TYR A 406 10.45 26.30 7.68
N VAL A 407 9.26 26.10 7.12
CA VAL A 407 9.06 26.01 5.68
C VAL A 407 8.49 27.33 5.19
N LEU A 408 9.22 28.00 4.31
CA LEU A 408 8.77 29.18 3.59
C LEU A 408 8.16 28.73 2.26
N SER A 409 6.94 29.20 1.98
CA SER A 409 6.30 29.10 0.67
C SER A 409 6.17 30.49 0.07
N TYR A 410 6.38 30.64 -1.23
CA TYR A 410 6.16 31.90 -1.95
C TYR A 410 5.85 31.63 -3.43
N GLU A 411 5.30 32.62 -4.12
CA GLU A 411 5.04 32.56 -5.56
C GLU A 411 5.87 33.59 -6.33
N TRP A 412 6.34 33.19 -7.50
CA TRP A 412 7.00 34.07 -8.46
C TRP A 412 6.66 33.64 -9.88
N GLU A 413 6.26 34.59 -10.73
CA GLU A 413 5.81 34.34 -12.10
C GLU A 413 4.74 33.23 -12.23
N GLY A 414 3.86 33.12 -11.23
CA GLY A 414 2.78 32.13 -11.21
C GLY A 414 3.20 30.72 -10.78
N VAL A 415 4.47 30.53 -10.41
CA VAL A 415 5.01 29.27 -9.88
C VAL A 415 5.19 29.37 -8.37
N ARG A 416 4.83 28.30 -7.64
CA ARG A 416 4.97 28.22 -6.19
C ARG A 416 6.26 27.49 -5.79
N PHE A 417 7.02 28.10 -4.91
CA PHE A 417 8.32 27.62 -4.42
C PHE A 417 8.29 27.37 -2.92
N TYR A 418 9.14 26.44 -2.48
CA TYR A 418 9.31 26.08 -1.07
C TYR A 418 10.79 26.12 -0.70
N ARG A 419 11.10 26.63 0.51
CA ARG A 419 12.46 26.71 1.07
C ARG A 419 12.46 26.43 2.56
N LYS A 420 13.49 25.72 3.04
CA LYS A 420 13.74 25.55 4.47
C LYS A 420 14.49 26.75 5.02
N ILE A 421 13.96 27.36 6.07
CA ILE A 421 14.55 28.53 6.74
C ILE A 421 14.88 28.15 8.19
N LEU A 422 16.07 28.52 8.63
CA LEU A 422 16.48 28.44 10.03
C LEU A 422 16.38 29.84 10.65
N ARG A 423 15.56 30.00 11.68
CA ARG A 423 15.50 31.22 12.51
C ARG A 423 16.35 31.00 13.75
N ASN A 424 17.37 31.84 13.92
CA ASN A 424 18.27 31.80 15.09
C ASN A 424 17.69 32.51 16.30
#